data_AF-A0A210VSD8-F1
#
_entry.id   AF-A0A210VSD8-F1
#
_cell.length_a   1.000
_cell.length_b   1.000
_cell.length_c   1.000
_cell.angle_alpha   90.00
_cell.angle_beta   90.00
_cell.angle_gamma   90.00
#
_symmetry.space_group_name_H-M   'P 1'
#
loop_
_entity.id
_entity.type
_entity.pdbx_description
1 polymer ?
#
loop_
_entity_poly.entity_id
_entity_poly.type
_entity_poly.pdbx_seq_one_letter_code
_entity_poly.pdbx_strand_id
1 'polypeptide(L)'
;MGISSSKVYKQADEAAAFAHIRELAEKEPVDDETASELWLEAEAIVDTYIEAAESRSIEDLPSRQELGESCFWLLFQTKVLREDEHYRLIVELLSPQLGLSLFDLLPRVRKLREAALDALEAMVKKPSMDRPTAPQACEDDLF
;
A
#
# COMPACT_ATOMS: atom_id res chain seq x y z
N MET A 1 6.05 -11.36 38.80
CA MET A 1 6.38 -11.81 37.43
C MET A 1 6.38 -10.58 36.54
N GLY A 2 7.58 -10.06 36.21
CA GLY A 2 7.71 -8.85 35.41
C GLY A 2 7.50 -9.15 33.93
N ILE A 3 6.59 -8.44 33.29
CA ILE A 3 6.52 -8.40 31.83
C ILE A 3 7.82 -7.72 31.38
N SER A 4 8.69 -8.42 30.66
CA SER A 4 9.94 -7.85 30.17
C SER A 4 9.65 -6.58 29.39
N SER A 5 10.27 -5.45 29.74
CA SER A 5 9.98 -4.14 29.15
C SER A 5 10.03 -4.16 27.61
N SER A 6 10.92 -4.96 27.02
CA SER A 6 11.00 -5.17 25.56
C SER A 6 9.73 -5.74 24.91
N LYS A 7 8.90 -6.53 25.62
CA LYS A 7 7.61 -7.00 25.10
C LYS A 7 6.57 -5.89 25.11
N VAL A 8 6.59 -5.03 26.13
CA VAL A 8 5.66 -3.90 26.27
C VAL A 8 5.93 -2.86 25.19
N TYR A 9 7.19 -2.57 24.89
CA TYR A 9 7.57 -1.63 23.82
C TYR A 9 7.16 -2.13 22.43
N LYS A 10 7.37 -3.41 22.12
CA LYS A 10 6.94 -4.00 20.84
C LYS A 10 5.42 -3.93 20.66
N GLN A 11 4.66 -4.25 21.71
CA GLN A 11 3.21 -4.22 21.65
C GLN A 11 2.65 -2.80 21.51
N ALA A 12 3.30 -1.81 22.12
CA ALA A 12 2.92 -0.40 22.00
C ALA A 12 3.24 0.16 20.60
N ASP A 13 4.39 -0.19 20.02
CA ASP A 13 4.77 0.20 18.65
C ASP A 13 3.84 -0.40 17.61
N GLU A 14 3.53 -1.70 17.71
CA GLU A 14 2.58 -2.35 16.81
C GLU A 14 1.20 -1.69 16.91
N ALA A 15 0.73 -1.37 18.12
CA ALA A 15 -0.53 -0.66 18.31
C ALA A 15 -0.50 0.75 17.69
N ALA A 16 0.63 1.47 17.77
CA ALA A 16 0.81 2.77 17.14
C ALA A 16 0.83 2.64 15.61
N ALA A 17 1.51 1.63 15.05
CA ALA A 17 1.50 1.34 13.62
C ALA A 17 0.08 1.04 13.12
N PHE A 18 -0.70 0.25 13.86
CA PHE A 18 -2.11 0.00 13.51
C PHE A 18 -2.99 1.25 13.59
N ALA A 19 -2.77 2.11 14.58
CA ALA A 19 -3.47 3.38 14.68
C ALA A 19 -3.13 4.29 13.49
N HIS A 20 -1.85 4.35 13.10
CA HIS A 20 -1.39 5.13 11.95
C HIS A 20 -1.98 4.62 10.64
N ILE A 21 -1.95 3.31 10.41
CA ILE A 21 -2.57 2.68 9.22
C ILE A 21 -4.07 2.99 9.16
N ARG A 22 -4.76 2.99 10.30
CA ARG A 22 -6.18 3.37 10.35
C ARG A 22 -6.37 4.83 9.98
N GLU A 23 -5.55 5.73 10.52
CA GLU A 23 -5.62 7.16 10.18
C GLU A 23 -5.37 7.40 8.68
N LEU A 24 -4.44 6.67 8.06
CA LEU A 24 -4.22 6.74 6.61
C LEU A 24 -5.46 6.27 5.84
N ALA A 25 -6.07 5.15 6.25
CA ALA A 25 -7.28 4.66 5.61
C ALA A 25 -8.47 5.64 5.74
N GLU A 26 -8.54 6.43 6.82
CA GLU A 26 -9.54 7.49 6.99
C GLU A 26 -9.28 8.71 6.07
N LYS A 27 -8.05 8.86 5.58
CA LYS A 27 -7.63 9.90 4.62
C LYS A 27 -7.65 9.39 3.17
N GLU A 28 -8.44 8.35 2.88
CA GLU A 28 -8.62 7.86 1.52
C GLU A 28 -8.93 9.02 0.55
N PRO A 29 -8.25 9.10 -0.61
CA PRO A 29 -8.47 10.16 -1.59
C PRO A 29 -9.93 10.19 -2.04
N VAL A 30 -10.48 11.40 -2.14
CA VAL A 30 -11.91 11.61 -2.43
C VAL A 30 -12.23 11.43 -3.91
N ASP A 31 -11.22 11.62 -4.78
CA ASP A 31 -11.33 11.59 -6.23
C ASP A 31 -10.13 10.87 -6.88
N ASP A 32 -10.33 10.47 -8.13
CA ASP A 32 -9.37 9.67 -8.89
C ASP A 32 -8.07 10.44 -9.24
N GLU A 33 -8.11 11.77 -9.33
CA GLU A 33 -6.93 12.60 -9.60
C GLU A 33 -6.00 12.57 -8.38
N THR A 34 -6.54 12.87 -7.20
CA THR A 34 -5.79 12.78 -5.93
C THR A 34 -5.26 11.37 -5.69
N ALA A 35 -6.05 10.34 -6.00
CA ALA A 35 -5.61 8.94 -5.89
C ALA A 35 -4.42 8.63 -6.81
N SER A 36 -4.48 9.11 -8.05
CA SER A 36 -3.42 8.91 -9.05
C SER A 36 -2.13 9.64 -8.67
N GLU A 37 -2.20 10.87 -8.17
CA GLU A 37 -1.04 11.60 -7.67
C GLU A 37 -0.38 10.87 -6.50
N LEU A 38 -1.19 10.43 -5.53
CA LEU A 38 -0.72 9.68 -4.37
C LEU A 38 -0.10 8.34 -4.75
N TRP A 39 -0.65 7.68 -5.78
CA TRP A 39 -0.05 6.47 -6.34
C TRP A 39 1.35 6.74 -6.90
N LEU A 40 1.49 7.76 -7.74
CA LEU A 40 2.76 8.10 -8.39
C LEU A 40 3.83 8.50 -7.37
N GLU A 41 3.45 9.27 -6.35
CA GLU A 41 4.35 9.64 -5.27
C GLU A 41 4.80 8.41 -4.47
N ALA A 42 3.85 7.54 -4.10
CA ALA A 42 4.16 6.31 -3.38
C ALA A 42 5.06 5.36 -4.19
N GLU A 43 4.80 5.22 -5.49
CA GLU A 43 5.63 4.43 -6.39
C GLU A 43 7.06 5.00 -6.47
N ALA A 44 7.20 6.32 -6.62
CA ALA A 44 8.50 6.97 -6.70
C ALA A 44 9.35 6.77 -5.43
N ILE A 45 8.73 6.82 -4.24
CA ILE A 45 9.42 6.58 -2.97
C ILE A 45 9.88 5.12 -2.86
N VAL A 46 9.01 4.17 -3.25
CA VAL A 46 9.36 2.74 -3.23
C VAL A 46 10.48 2.43 -4.21
N ASP A 47 10.48 3.05 -5.39
CA ASP A 47 11.53 2.89 -6.40
C ASP A 47 12.85 3.49 -5.95
N THR A 48 12.81 4.71 -5.39
CA THR A 48 13.99 5.35 -4.80
C THR A 48 14.60 4.46 -3.71
N TYR A 49 13.76 3.89 -2.83
CA TYR A 49 14.23 2.94 -1.83
C TYR A 49 14.88 1.70 -2.46
N ILE A 50 14.28 1.10 -3.49
CA ILE A 50 14.81 -0.10 -4.13
C ILE A 50 16.20 0.20 -4.71
N GLU A 51 16.34 1.30 -5.46
CA GLU A 51 17.61 1.73 -6.06
C GLU A 51 18.68 2.04 -5.01
N ALA A 52 18.31 2.77 -3.95
CA ALA A 52 19.20 3.11 -2.84
C ALA A 52 19.64 1.84 -2.08
N ALA A 53 18.72 0.91 -1.83
CA ALA A 53 19.01 -0.33 -1.14
C ALA A 53 19.90 -1.27 -1.96
N GLU A 54 19.70 -1.35 -3.28
CA GLU A 54 20.55 -2.10 -4.20
C GLU A 54 21.98 -1.53 -4.26
N SER A 55 22.06 -0.20 -4.37
CA SER A 55 23.33 0.53 -4.44
C SER A 55 24.02 0.67 -3.08
N ARG A 56 23.35 0.26 -1.99
CA ARG A 56 23.75 0.48 -0.60
C ARG A 56 24.02 1.97 -0.29
N SER A 57 23.30 2.87 -0.95
CA SER A 57 23.36 4.30 -0.67
C SER A 57 22.52 4.58 0.56
N ILE A 58 23.15 5.15 1.60
CA ILE A 58 22.46 5.52 2.85
C ILE A 58 21.81 6.90 2.72
N GLU A 59 22.40 7.78 1.91
CA GLU A 59 21.98 9.18 1.77
C GLU A 59 20.66 9.31 0.99
N ASP A 60 20.39 8.36 0.10
CA ASP A 60 19.18 8.34 -0.74
C ASP A 60 18.05 7.47 -0.15
N LEU A 61 18.25 6.84 1.03
CA LEU A 61 17.21 6.02 1.64
C LEU A 61 16.09 6.91 2.20
N PRO A 62 14.82 6.67 1.81
CA PRO A 62 13.71 7.34 2.47
C PRO A 62 13.60 6.91 3.93
N SER A 63 12.89 7.70 4.73
CA SER A 63 12.60 7.28 6.10
C SER A 63 11.72 6.03 6.10
N ARG A 64 11.80 5.26 7.19
CA ARG A 64 10.93 4.07 7.37
C ARG A 64 9.45 4.43 7.31
N GLN A 65 9.11 5.60 7.85
CA GLN A 65 7.74 6.07 7.87
C GLN A 65 7.26 6.35 6.45
N GLU A 66 8.01 7.15 5.68
CA GLU A 66 7.70 7.42 4.26
C GLU A 66 7.56 6.13 3.48
N LEU A 67 8.53 5.20 3.59
CA LEU A 67 8.46 3.92 2.89
C LEU A 67 7.23 3.09 3.31
N GLY A 68 6.90 3.05 4.61
CA GLY A 68 5.75 2.33 5.13
C GLY A 68 4.41 2.90 4.64
N GLU A 69 4.29 4.23 4.62
CA GLU A 69 3.12 4.94 4.11
C GLU A 69 2.95 4.73 2.60
N SER A 70 4.04 4.84 1.83
CA SER A 70 4.03 4.56 0.39
C SER A 70 3.62 3.12 0.09
N CYS A 71 4.20 2.14 0.80
CA CYS A 71 3.78 0.74 0.69
C CYS A 71 2.29 0.54 1.04
N PHE A 72 1.77 1.26 2.04
CA PHE A 72 0.34 1.23 2.36
C PHE A 72 -0.50 1.73 1.20
N TRP A 73 -0.19 2.91 0.64
CA TRP A 73 -1.00 3.51 -0.41
C TRP A 73 -1.06 2.67 -1.68
N LEU A 74 0.08 2.09 -2.11
CA LEU A 74 0.10 1.19 -3.27
C LEU A 74 -0.86 0.00 -3.09
N LEU A 75 -0.86 -0.62 -1.92
CA LEU A 75 -1.70 -1.81 -1.67
C LEU A 75 -3.16 -1.47 -1.35
N PHE A 76 -3.39 -0.33 -0.70
CA PHE A 76 -4.71 0.14 -0.36
C PHE A 76 -5.50 0.46 -1.64
N GLN A 77 -4.90 1.22 -2.56
CA GLN A 77 -5.53 1.60 -3.83
C GLN A 77 -5.81 0.39 -4.74
N THR A 78 -4.92 -0.61 -4.72
CA THR A 78 -5.08 -1.84 -5.52
C THR A 78 -5.87 -2.95 -4.81
N LYS A 79 -6.36 -2.70 -3.59
CA LYS A 79 -7.19 -3.60 -2.78
C LYS A 79 -6.52 -4.94 -2.40
N VAL A 80 -5.20 -5.03 -2.49
CA VAL A 80 -4.41 -6.22 -2.10
C VAL A 80 -3.81 -6.10 -0.69
N LEU A 81 -4.10 -5.01 0.02
CA LEU A 81 -3.66 -4.78 1.41
C LEU A 81 -4.03 -5.93 2.39
N ARG A 82 -5.03 -6.76 2.05
CA ARG A 82 -5.49 -7.88 2.90
C ARG A 82 -4.54 -9.07 2.95
N GLU A 83 -3.47 -9.07 2.15
CA GLU A 83 -2.45 -10.11 2.21
C GLU A 83 -1.58 -9.93 3.47
N ASP A 84 -1.59 -10.96 4.34
CA ASP A 84 -0.91 -10.93 5.65
C ASP A 84 0.57 -10.55 5.57
N GLU A 85 1.29 -11.02 4.55
CA GLU A 85 2.72 -10.74 4.38
C GLU A 85 3.00 -9.25 4.11
N HIS A 86 2.18 -8.65 3.27
CA HIS A 86 2.29 -7.24 2.87
C HIS A 86 1.87 -6.32 3.99
N TYR A 87 0.76 -6.64 4.66
CA TYR A 87 0.30 -5.89 5.82
C TYR A 87 1.32 -5.92 6.96
N ARG A 88 1.92 -7.08 7.21
CA ARG A 88 2.99 -7.23 8.21
C ARG A 88 4.22 -6.40 7.88
N LEU A 89 4.60 -6.30 6.60
CA LEU A 89 5.71 -5.44 6.18
C LEU A 89 5.46 -3.97 6.52
N ILE A 90 4.25 -3.47 6.27
CA ILE A 90 3.87 -2.08 6.61
C ILE A 90 3.97 -1.86 8.13
N VAL A 91 3.38 -2.76 8.93
CA VAL A 91 3.47 -2.68 10.39
C VAL A 91 4.93 -2.69 10.85
N GLU A 92 5.78 -3.51 10.25
CA GLU A 92 7.19 -3.59 10.57
C GLU A 92 7.99 -2.33 10.19
N LEU A 93 7.64 -1.68 9.07
CA LEU A 93 8.21 -0.40 8.66
C LEU A 93 7.80 0.72 9.62
N LEU A 94 6.52 0.76 10.01
CA LEU A 94 5.95 1.75 10.91
C LEU A 94 6.25 1.50 12.40
N SER A 95 6.89 0.37 12.74
CA SER A 95 7.30 0.00 14.09
C SER A 95 8.83 0.08 14.24
N PRO A 96 9.41 1.29 14.42
CA PRO A 96 10.86 1.49 14.45
C PRO A 96 11.59 0.66 15.51
N GLN A 97 10.92 0.28 16.60
CA GLN A 97 11.53 -0.51 17.69
C GLN A 97 11.77 -2.00 17.34
N LEU A 98 11.32 -2.47 16.18
CA LEU A 98 11.61 -3.84 15.72
C LEU A 98 13.05 -4.01 15.24
N GLY A 99 13.78 -2.91 14.97
CA GLY A 99 15.22 -2.94 14.72
C GLY A 99 15.64 -3.63 13.41
N LEU A 100 14.72 -3.82 12.47
CA LEU A 100 14.99 -4.45 11.17
C LEU A 100 15.81 -3.52 10.28
N SER A 101 16.88 -3.98 9.65
CA SER A 101 17.62 -3.14 8.69
C SER A 101 16.74 -2.80 7.49
N LEU A 102 16.74 -1.54 7.04
CA LEU A 102 16.05 -1.15 5.82
C LEU A 102 16.57 -1.94 4.61
N PHE A 103 17.86 -2.28 4.57
CA PHE A 103 18.42 -3.09 3.49
C PHE A 103 17.90 -4.54 3.46
N ASP A 104 17.55 -5.11 4.63
CA ASP A 104 17.06 -6.48 4.72
C ASP A 104 15.60 -6.61 4.25
N LEU A 105 14.88 -5.49 4.14
CA LEU A 105 13.49 -5.45 3.68
C LEU A 105 13.36 -5.45 2.15
N LEU A 106 14.46 -5.23 1.42
CA LEU A 106 14.50 -5.09 -0.03
C LEU A 106 13.73 -6.18 -0.80
N PRO A 107 13.93 -7.49 -0.54
CA PRO A 107 13.21 -8.53 -1.28
C PRO A 107 11.69 -8.47 -1.04
N ARG A 108 11.26 -8.06 0.15
CA ARG A 108 9.83 -7.99 0.51
C ARG A 108 9.18 -6.74 -0.08
N VAL A 109 9.89 -5.62 -0.10
CA VAL A 109 9.41 -4.37 -0.72
C VAL A 109 9.28 -4.54 -2.24
N ARG A 110 10.22 -5.23 -2.91
CA ARG A 110 10.07 -5.54 -4.35
C ARG A 110 8.84 -6.39 -4.63
N LYS A 111 8.67 -7.47 -3.88
CA LYS A 111 7.52 -8.36 -4.03
C LYS A 111 6.20 -7.60 -3.82
N LEU A 112 6.17 -6.68 -2.86
CA LEU A 112 5.03 -5.79 -2.62
C LEU A 112 4.75 -4.89 -3.83
N ARG A 113 5.79 -4.23 -4.36
CA ARG A 113 5.67 -3.37 -5.55
C ARG A 113 5.13 -4.16 -6.75
N GLU A 114 5.71 -5.33 -7.03
CA GLU A 114 5.29 -6.22 -8.13
C GLU A 114 3.81 -6.61 -7.96
N ALA A 115 3.40 -7.02 -6.76
CA ALA A 115 2.01 -7.37 -6.48
C ALA A 115 1.05 -6.19 -6.69
N ALA A 116 1.44 -4.98 -6.28
CA ALA A 116 0.64 -3.77 -6.48
C ALA A 116 0.51 -3.43 -7.98
N LEU A 117 1.60 -3.52 -8.75
CA LEU A 117 1.58 -3.28 -10.20
C LEU A 117 0.74 -4.31 -10.95
N ASP A 118 0.87 -5.60 -10.62
CA ASP A 118 0.07 -6.67 -11.21
C ASP A 118 -1.43 -6.46 -10.91
N ALA A 119 -1.76 -6.06 -9.68
CA ALA A 119 -3.14 -5.77 -9.28
C ALA A 119 -3.69 -4.54 -10.02
N LEU A 120 -2.90 -3.47 -10.16
CA LEU A 120 -3.27 -2.29 -10.94
C LEU A 120 -3.55 -2.67 -12.41
N GLU A 121 -2.66 -3.46 -13.01
CA GLU A 121 -2.81 -3.94 -14.38
C GLU A 121 -4.10 -4.76 -14.55
N ALA A 122 -4.41 -5.62 -13.57
CA ALA A 122 -5.64 -6.42 -13.55
C ALA A 122 -6.91 -5.56 -13.41
N MET A 123 -6.84 -4.44 -12.68
CA MET A 123 -7.94 -3.48 -12.56
C MET A 123 -8.19 -2.75 -13.89
N VAL A 124 -7.14 -2.35 -14.60
CA VAL A 124 -7.26 -1.71 -15.92
C VAL A 124 -7.75 -2.68 -17.00
N LYS A 125 -7.29 -3.94 -16.97
CA LYS A 125 -7.66 -4.99 -17.95
C LYS A 125 -9.08 -5.52 -17.78
N LYS A 126 -9.76 -5.26 -16.66
CA LYS A 126 -11.19 -5.52 -16.46
C LYS A 126 -11.98 -4.24 -16.74
N PRO A 127 -12.32 -3.91 -18.01
CA PRO A 127 -13.38 -2.95 -18.24
C PRO A 127 -14.65 -3.52 -17.62
N SER A 128 -15.26 -2.76 -16.71
CA SER A 128 -16.56 -3.04 -16.14
C SER A 128 -17.61 -3.18 -17.25
N MET A 129 -17.83 -4.41 -17.72
CA MET A 129 -19.03 -4.81 -18.45
C MET A 129 -20.19 -4.90 -17.45
N ASP A 130 -20.61 -3.77 -16.91
CA ASP A 130 -21.89 -3.66 -16.22
C ASP A 130 -22.57 -2.34 -16.62
N ARG A 131 -22.89 -2.26 -17.91
CA ARG A 131 -24.02 -1.46 -18.37
C ARG A 131 -24.89 -2.40 -19.19
N PRO A 132 -26.07 -2.82 -18.70
CA PRO A 132 -27.09 -3.33 -19.58
C PRO A 132 -27.46 -2.16 -20.49
N THR A 133 -26.94 -2.18 -21.72
CA THR A 133 -27.47 -1.39 -22.81
C THR A 133 -28.88 -1.91 -23.06
N ALA A 134 -29.88 -1.40 -22.35
CA ALA A 134 -31.25 -1.57 -22.77
C ALA A 134 -31.41 -0.79 -24.09
N PRO A 135 -31.72 -1.46 -25.21
CA PRO A 135 -31.95 -0.73 -26.45
C PRO A 135 -33.23 0.10 -26.30
N GLN A 136 -33.10 1.43 -26.46
CA GLN A 136 -34.20 2.28 -26.88
C GLN A 136 -34.45 2.05 -28.38
N ALA A 137 -35.65 1.59 -28.72
CA ALA A 137 -36.34 1.65 -30.04
C ALA A 137 -37.39 0.53 -30.07
N CYS A 138 -38.65 0.66 -30.46
CA CYS A 138 -39.47 1.76 -30.98
C CYS A 138 -40.94 1.40 -30.69
N GLU A 139 -41.79 2.42 -30.65
CA GLU A 139 -43.23 2.31 -30.90
C GLU A 139 -43.50 1.49 -32.19
N ASP A 140 -44.44 0.53 -32.16
CA ASP A 140 -45.60 0.41 -33.08
C ASP A 140 -46.39 -0.91 -32.86
N ASP A 141 -47.70 -0.77 -32.68
CA ASP A 141 -48.80 -1.64 -33.15
C ASP A 141 -49.36 -2.88 -32.37
N LEU A 142 -50.71 -2.96 -32.42
CA LEU A 142 -51.72 -3.98 -32.04
C LEU A 142 -52.07 -4.25 -30.55
N PHE A 143 -53.21 -3.70 -30.09
CA PHE A 143 -54.54 -4.36 -30.11
C PHE A 143 -55.68 -3.40 -29.70
#